data_AF-V7CKK9-F1
#
_entry.id   AF-V7CKK9-F1
#
_cell.length_a   1.000
_cell.length_b   1.000
_cell.length_c   1.000
_cell.angle_alpha   90.00
_cell.angle_beta   90.00
_cell.angle_gamma   90.00
#
_symmetry.space_group_name_H-M   'P 1'
#
loop_
_entity.id
_entity.type
_entity.pdbx_description
1 polymer ?
#
loop_
_entity_poly.entity_id
_entity_poly.type
_entity_poly.pdbx_seq_one_letter_code
_entity_poly.pdbx_strand_id
1 'polypeptide(L)'
;MWPYKYTVCRQGSAKMDEALEIASDSPCVSALVVSEVNPWDIDAVAEALNLAITMSDGEKQLRHEKHYRYVSSHDVAYWARSFEQDLVFSCKDHHRNCCWGIGFGLNFRILSLSPSFRRLSIEHIVPAYKRSSCRAIFLDYDGTVVPQASIVKAPSPEVISVLNNLCSDVNNTVFIISGRGKSSLSEWFDQCENLGIAAEHGYFIRWGKHASWEMSHPDTDFAWKRIAEPVMRSYMEATDGSSIESKESALVWHYCDANPDFGSWQAMELLDHLENVLANEPVVVKKGQHIIEVKPQGITKGLVAQEVLSTLTKKGKLPDFVLCIGDDRSDEDMFESILTKPYSATSFSAPEIFACTVGQKPSKARYYLDDTKDVMSLLEGLGAASVPKSRYSTETPLEKGEVCFENIL
;
A
#
# COMPACT_ATOMS: atom_id res chain seq x y z
N MET A 1 10.78 -21.12 -11.70
CA MET A 1 11.76 -20.07 -12.00
C MET A 1 12.46 -20.49 -13.28
N TRP A 2 12.20 -19.80 -14.39
CA TRP A 2 12.85 -20.11 -15.67
C TRP A 2 14.25 -19.47 -15.64
N PRO A 3 15.34 -20.20 -15.92
CA PRO A 3 16.67 -19.63 -15.90
C PRO A 3 16.83 -18.68 -17.08
N TYR A 4 17.08 -17.39 -16.80
CA TYR A 4 17.53 -16.46 -17.81
C TYR A 4 18.93 -16.89 -18.27
N LYS A 5 19.12 -17.06 -19.58
CA LYS A 5 20.42 -17.44 -20.16
C LYS A 5 21.13 -16.17 -20.63
N TYR A 6 22.13 -15.74 -19.87
CA TYR A 6 22.96 -14.59 -20.23
C TYR A 6 24.09 -15.05 -21.17
N THR A 7 24.18 -14.44 -22.36
CA THR A 7 25.29 -14.67 -23.29
C THR A 7 25.94 -13.34 -23.61
N VAL A 8 27.20 -13.18 -23.21
CA VAL A 8 28.00 -11.99 -23.54
C VAL A 8 28.73 -12.26 -24.85
N CYS A 9 28.30 -11.61 -25.92
CA CYS A 9 28.87 -11.83 -27.25
C CYS A 9 30.19 -11.08 -27.48
N ARG A 10 30.42 -9.96 -26.78
CA ARG A 10 31.67 -9.20 -26.86
C ARG A 10 31.90 -8.42 -25.56
N GLN A 11 33.14 -8.43 -25.08
CA GLN A 11 33.64 -7.48 -24.07
C GLN A 11 34.83 -6.68 -24.61
N GLY A 12 35.39 -7.06 -25.77
CA GLY A 12 36.65 -6.50 -26.25
C GLY A 12 37.82 -6.96 -25.37
N SER A 13 38.92 -7.30 -26.01
CA SER A 13 40.21 -7.41 -25.33
C SER A 13 41.22 -6.86 -26.30
N ALA A 14 42.26 -6.18 -25.82
CA ALA A 14 43.25 -5.56 -26.70
C ALA A 14 43.78 -6.51 -27.80
N LYS A 15 43.91 -7.80 -27.46
CA LYS A 15 44.32 -8.87 -28.40
C LYS A 15 43.25 -9.22 -29.47
N MET A 16 41.97 -9.15 -29.13
CA MET A 16 40.87 -9.38 -30.08
C MET A 16 40.64 -8.18 -30.99
N ASP A 17 40.78 -6.96 -30.46
CA ASP A 17 40.59 -5.73 -31.23
C ASP A 17 41.73 -5.55 -32.25
N GLU A 18 42.97 -5.93 -31.88
CA GLU A 18 44.11 -6.02 -32.80
C GLU A 18 43.91 -7.07 -33.90
N ALA A 19 43.35 -8.24 -33.57
CA ALA A 19 43.07 -9.31 -34.54
C ALA A 19 41.93 -8.99 -35.52
N LEU A 20 41.06 -8.03 -35.18
CA LEU A 20 39.91 -7.61 -35.98
C LEU A 20 40.13 -6.26 -36.69
N GLU A 21 41.34 -5.70 -36.61
CA GLU A 21 41.71 -4.38 -37.19
C GLU A 21 40.83 -3.22 -36.71
N ILE A 22 40.33 -3.30 -35.47
CA ILE A 22 39.49 -2.27 -34.86
C ILE A 22 40.39 -1.33 -34.04
N ALA A 23 40.25 -0.01 -34.25
CA ALA A 23 41.07 0.97 -33.53
C ALA A 23 40.89 0.83 -32.01
N SER A 24 42.00 0.86 -31.26
CA SER A 24 42.07 0.63 -29.81
C SER A 24 41.15 1.54 -28.97
N ASP A 25 40.73 2.68 -29.51
CA ASP A 25 39.85 3.66 -28.84
C ASP A 25 38.39 3.60 -29.32
N SER A 26 38.02 2.57 -30.10
CA SER A 26 36.64 2.40 -30.56
C SER A 26 35.73 1.96 -29.41
N PRO A 27 34.56 2.59 -29.21
CA PRO A 27 33.63 2.19 -28.16
C PRO A 27 33.18 0.74 -28.36
N CYS A 28 33.06 -0.01 -27.25
CA CYS A 28 32.62 -1.40 -27.28
C CYS A 28 31.12 -1.48 -27.64
N VAL A 29 30.82 -1.62 -28.93
CA VAL A 29 29.46 -1.81 -29.42
C VAL A 29 29.10 -3.29 -29.35
N SER A 30 28.61 -3.74 -28.21
CA SER A 30 27.94 -5.03 -28.09
C SER A 30 26.45 -4.77 -27.92
N ALA A 31 25.64 -5.28 -28.84
CA ALA A 31 24.25 -5.55 -28.55
C ALA A 31 24.19 -6.70 -27.53
N LEU A 32 24.41 -6.40 -26.24
CA LEU A 32 24.05 -7.32 -25.20
C LEU A 32 22.52 -7.35 -25.17
N VAL A 33 21.93 -8.26 -25.93
CA VAL A 33 20.49 -8.56 -25.87
C VAL A 33 20.26 -9.30 -24.55
N VAL A 34 20.34 -8.56 -23.45
CA VAL A 34 19.71 -8.96 -22.19
C VAL A 34 18.27 -8.61 -22.37
N SER A 35 17.60 -9.42 -23.17
CA SER A 35 16.16 -9.40 -23.19
C SER A 35 15.76 -10.31 -22.03
N GLU A 36 15.11 -9.73 -21.03
CA GLU A 36 14.25 -10.41 -20.06
C GLU A 36 13.04 -11.06 -20.77
N VAL A 37 13.30 -11.66 -21.93
CA VAL A 37 12.32 -12.22 -22.85
C VAL A 37 12.40 -13.71 -22.70
N ASN A 38 11.22 -14.31 -22.63
CA ASN A 38 11.06 -15.74 -22.63
C ASN A 38 11.73 -16.32 -23.89
N PRO A 39 12.75 -17.20 -23.78
CA PRO A 39 13.43 -17.77 -24.94
C PRO A 39 12.52 -18.65 -25.82
N TRP A 40 11.31 -18.96 -25.34
CA TRP A 40 10.29 -19.72 -26.06
C TRP A 40 9.26 -18.83 -26.77
N ASP A 41 9.33 -17.51 -26.58
CA ASP A 41 8.50 -16.53 -27.29
C ASP A 41 9.28 -16.00 -28.51
N ILE A 42 9.02 -16.61 -29.66
CA ILE A 42 9.77 -16.35 -30.88
C ILE A 42 9.61 -14.90 -31.35
N ASP A 43 8.41 -14.34 -31.21
CA ASP A 43 8.09 -12.99 -31.66
C ASP A 43 8.79 -11.95 -30.78
N ALA A 44 8.70 -12.11 -29.45
CA ALA A 44 9.38 -11.22 -28.52
C ALA A 44 10.91 -11.28 -28.66
N VAL A 45 11.48 -12.45 -28.95
CA VAL A 45 12.92 -12.60 -29.22
C VAL A 45 13.30 -11.90 -30.53
N ALA A 46 12.49 -12.04 -31.58
CA ALA A 46 12.73 -11.39 -32.86
C ALA A 46 12.66 -9.85 -32.75
N GLU A 47 11.67 -9.32 -32.01
CA GLU A 47 11.53 -7.89 -31.73
C GLU A 47 12.71 -7.35 -30.92
N ALA A 48 13.12 -8.07 -29.87
CA ALA A 48 14.27 -7.69 -29.05
C ALA A 48 15.58 -7.67 -29.85
N LEU A 49 15.78 -8.63 -30.76
CA LEU A 49 16.92 -8.67 -31.67
C LEU A 49 16.88 -7.51 -32.68
N ASN A 50 15.71 -7.23 -33.25
CA ASN A 50 15.54 -6.13 -34.19
C ASN A 50 15.82 -4.78 -33.52
N LEU A 51 15.28 -4.57 -32.32
CA LEU A 51 15.57 -3.39 -31.49
C LEU A 51 17.07 -3.29 -31.20
N ALA A 52 17.71 -4.39 -30.82
CA ALA A 52 19.13 -4.43 -30.52
C ALA A 52 20.04 -4.01 -31.69
N ILE A 53 19.65 -4.37 -32.91
CA ILE A 53 20.42 -4.04 -34.12
C ILE A 53 20.15 -2.60 -34.57
N THR A 54 18.90 -2.13 -34.44
CA THR A 54 18.44 -0.82 -34.92
C THR A 54 18.69 0.34 -33.96
N MET A 55 19.00 0.07 -32.68
CA MET A 55 19.33 1.09 -31.68
C MET A 55 20.57 1.93 -32.06
N SER A 56 20.62 3.16 -31.54
CA SER A 56 21.77 4.06 -31.71
C SER A 56 23.03 3.54 -31.00
N ASP A 57 24.21 3.89 -31.51
CA ASP A 57 25.48 3.38 -30.95
C ASP A 57 25.74 3.87 -29.52
N GLY A 58 25.33 5.09 -29.18
CA GLY A 58 25.42 5.61 -27.81
C GLY A 58 24.54 4.84 -26.81
N GLU A 59 23.33 4.49 -27.22
CA GLU A 59 22.42 3.68 -26.40
C GLU A 59 22.91 2.23 -26.24
N LYS A 60 23.45 1.65 -27.33
CA LYS A 60 24.07 0.32 -27.30
C LYS A 60 25.21 0.27 -26.29
N GLN A 61 26.06 1.30 -26.24
CA GLN A 61 27.17 1.38 -25.29
C GLN A 61 26.69 1.46 -23.83
N LEU A 62 25.74 2.36 -23.53
CA LEU A 62 25.20 2.52 -22.17
C LEU A 62 24.53 1.24 -21.67
N ARG A 63 23.71 0.60 -22.51
CA ARG A 63 23.05 -0.68 -22.18
C ARG A 63 24.07 -1.81 -22.01
N HIS A 64 25.09 -1.87 -22.86
CA HIS A 64 26.18 -2.83 -22.72
C HIS A 64 26.90 -2.68 -21.38
N GLU A 65 27.31 -1.46 -21.00
CA GLU A 65 28.01 -1.22 -19.74
C GLU A 65 27.16 -1.59 -18.52
N LYS A 66 25.89 -1.16 -18.50
CA LYS A 66 24.95 -1.47 -17.41
C LYS A 66 24.79 -2.98 -17.24
N HIS A 67 24.47 -3.68 -18.32
CA HIS A 67 24.19 -5.11 -18.26
C HIS A 67 25.46 -5.95 -18.07
N TYR A 68 26.59 -5.54 -18.63
CA TYR A 68 27.87 -6.19 -18.42
C TYR A 68 28.28 -6.16 -16.94
N ARG A 69 28.13 -5.00 -16.26
CA ARG A 69 28.36 -4.90 -14.80
C ARG A 69 27.45 -5.85 -14.01
N TYR A 70 26.19 -5.98 -14.42
CA TYR A 70 25.25 -6.90 -13.78
C TYR A 70 25.68 -8.37 -13.96
N VAL A 71 25.91 -8.81 -15.19
CA VAL A 71 26.33 -10.20 -15.48
C VAL A 71 27.68 -10.55 -14.83
N SER A 72 28.59 -9.58 -14.72
CA SER A 72 29.91 -9.78 -14.10
C SER A 72 29.86 -9.88 -12.59
N SER A 73 28.87 -9.25 -11.94
CA SER A 73 28.68 -9.31 -10.49
C SER A 73 27.74 -10.43 -10.05
N HIS A 74 26.83 -10.85 -10.92
CA HIS A 74 25.82 -11.88 -10.67
C HIS A 74 26.24 -13.20 -11.35
N ASP A 75 27.37 -13.74 -10.91
CA ASP A 75 27.91 -14.99 -11.43
C ASP A 75 27.10 -16.23 -10.99
N VAL A 76 27.47 -17.39 -11.49
CA VAL A 76 26.84 -18.67 -11.13
C VAL A 76 26.90 -18.92 -9.62
N ALA A 77 27.94 -18.45 -8.94
CA ALA A 77 28.08 -18.61 -7.50
C ALA A 77 27.12 -17.68 -6.72
N TYR A 78 26.90 -16.45 -7.19
CA TYR A 78 25.88 -15.54 -6.69
C TYR A 78 24.49 -16.13 -6.89
N TRP A 79 24.18 -16.62 -8.09
CA TRP A 79 22.92 -17.29 -8.37
C TRP A 79 22.72 -18.50 -7.46
N ALA A 80 23.72 -19.37 -7.30
CA ALA A 80 23.64 -20.55 -6.45
C ALA A 80 23.41 -20.18 -4.98
N ARG A 81 24.10 -19.16 -4.45
CA ARG A 81 23.89 -18.67 -3.09
C ARG A 81 22.51 -18.05 -2.89
N SER A 82 22.05 -17.23 -3.83
CA SER A 82 20.70 -16.63 -3.79
C SER A 82 19.64 -17.72 -3.85
N PHE A 83 19.77 -18.68 -4.78
CA PHE A 83 18.85 -19.79 -4.92
C PHE A 83 18.84 -20.68 -3.68
N GLU A 84 20.01 -20.99 -3.10
CA GLU A 84 20.11 -21.75 -1.85
C GLU A 84 19.46 -21.00 -0.68
N GLN A 85 19.67 -19.68 -0.57
CA GLN A 85 19.02 -18.85 0.44
C GLN A 85 17.51 -18.84 0.28
N ASP A 86 17.01 -18.66 -0.95
CA ASP A 86 15.58 -18.68 -1.28
C ASP A 86 14.97 -20.06 -1.03
N LEU A 87 15.70 -21.14 -1.36
CA LEU A 87 15.29 -22.52 -1.11
C LEU A 87 15.24 -22.80 0.40
N VAL A 88 16.27 -22.41 1.15
CA VAL A 88 16.32 -22.55 2.60
C VAL A 88 15.20 -21.73 3.27
N PHE A 89 14.94 -20.51 2.79
CA PHE A 89 13.84 -19.68 3.26
C PHE A 89 12.48 -20.32 2.95
N SER A 90 12.31 -20.85 1.75
CA SER A 90 11.08 -21.54 1.33
C SER A 90 10.84 -22.85 2.08
N CYS A 91 11.90 -23.58 2.44
CA CYS A 91 11.81 -24.87 3.13
C CYS A 91 11.71 -24.74 4.66
N LYS A 92 12.30 -23.72 5.28
CA LYS A 92 12.31 -23.55 6.75
C LYS A 92 10.91 -23.43 7.36
N ASP A 93 9.98 -22.76 6.69
CA ASP A 93 8.61 -22.52 7.20
C ASP A 93 7.49 -23.17 6.35
N HIS A 94 7.84 -24.07 5.43
CA HIS A 94 6.89 -24.65 4.46
C HIS A 94 5.69 -25.37 5.11
N HIS A 95 5.90 -25.98 6.27
CA HIS A 95 4.88 -26.73 7.03
C HIS A 95 4.00 -25.82 7.89
N ARG A 96 4.37 -24.55 8.06
CA ARG A 96 3.59 -23.57 8.82
C ARG A 96 2.72 -22.73 7.92
N ASN A 97 3.18 -22.35 6.73
CA ASN A 97 2.47 -21.37 5.92
C ASN A 97 1.45 -21.99 4.95
N CYS A 98 0.26 -21.41 4.87
CA CYS A 98 -0.74 -21.74 3.88
C CYS A 98 -0.30 -21.22 2.50
N CYS A 99 -0.20 -22.11 1.51
CA CYS A 99 0.14 -21.75 0.14
C CYS A 99 -1.11 -21.44 -0.67
N TRP A 100 -1.20 -20.25 -1.24
CA TRP A 100 -2.30 -19.81 -2.10
C TRP A 100 -1.80 -19.55 -3.52
N GLY A 101 -2.52 -20.05 -4.52
CA GLY A 101 -2.28 -19.72 -5.92
C GLY A 101 -3.04 -18.45 -6.30
N ILE A 102 -2.34 -17.43 -6.78
CA ILE A 102 -2.93 -16.19 -7.29
C ILE A 102 -2.55 -16.01 -8.75
N GLY A 103 -3.53 -15.64 -9.58
CA GLY A 103 -3.38 -15.41 -11.02
C GLY A 103 -3.74 -16.62 -11.88
N PHE A 104 -3.78 -16.41 -13.19
CA PHE A 104 -4.04 -17.46 -14.19
C PHE A 104 -2.92 -17.46 -15.25
N GLY A 105 -2.60 -18.63 -15.80
CA GLY A 105 -1.59 -18.77 -16.87
C GLY A 105 -0.17 -18.44 -16.40
N LEU A 106 0.58 -17.69 -17.22
CA LEU A 106 1.99 -17.31 -16.96
C LEU A 106 2.17 -16.36 -15.77
N ASN A 107 1.08 -15.74 -15.29
CA ASN A 107 1.07 -14.85 -14.13
C ASN A 107 0.69 -15.56 -12.82
N PHE A 108 0.57 -16.89 -12.83
CA PHE A 108 0.32 -17.67 -11.63
C PHE A 108 1.49 -17.56 -10.64
N ARG A 109 1.20 -17.14 -9.42
CA ARG A 109 2.15 -17.01 -8.31
C ARG A 109 1.65 -17.82 -7.12
N ILE A 110 2.55 -18.58 -6.49
CA ILE A 110 2.27 -19.23 -5.22
C ILE A 110 2.74 -18.30 -4.11
N LEU A 111 1.83 -17.93 -3.22
CA LEU A 111 2.12 -17.12 -2.06
C LEU A 111 2.06 -17.96 -0.80
N SER A 112 3.08 -17.82 0.04
CA SER A 112 3.15 -18.43 1.36
C SER A 112 2.63 -17.42 2.38
N LEU A 113 1.48 -17.69 3.00
CA LEU A 113 0.86 -16.84 4.02
C LEU A 113 0.93 -17.51 5.39
N SER A 114 1.04 -16.72 6.45
CA SER A 114 1.00 -17.26 7.83
C SER A 114 -0.26 -18.12 8.03
N PRO A 115 -0.19 -19.24 8.77
CA PRO A 115 -1.38 -20.06 9.07
C PRO A 115 -2.42 -19.30 9.90
N SER A 116 -2.03 -18.20 10.56
CA SER A 116 -2.94 -17.31 11.28
C SER A 116 -3.67 -16.31 10.37
N PHE A 117 -3.30 -16.23 9.09
CA PHE A 117 -3.89 -15.31 8.13
C PHE A 117 -5.28 -15.80 7.71
N ARG A 118 -6.32 -15.06 8.12
CA ARG A 118 -7.72 -15.48 7.90
C ARG A 118 -8.64 -14.31 7.61
N ARG A 119 -9.76 -14.58 6.94
CA ARG A 119 -10.78 -13.57 6.68
C ARG A 119 -11.34 -13.01 7.98
N LEU A 120 -11.46 -11.69 8.09
CA LEU A 120 -12.07 -11.03 9.24
C LEU A 120 -13.59 -11.12 9.16
N SER A 121 -14.21 -11.89 10.06
CA SER A 121 -15.67 -11.97 10.13
C SER A 121 -16.26 -11.02 11.16
N ILE A 122 -17.45 -10.50 10.85
CA ILE A 122 -18.26 -9.69 11.78
C ILE A 122 -18.50 -10.44 13.09
N GLU A 123 -18.78 -11.74 13.01
CA GLU A 123 -19.00 -12.63 14.16
C GLU A 123 -17.79 -12.71 15.10
N HIS A 124 -16.57 -12.57 14.57
CA HIS A 124 -15.34 -12.61 15.36
C HIS A 124 -15.03 -11.25 16.00
N ILE A 125 -15.20 -10.14 15.26
CA ILE A 125 -14.82 -8.80 15.75
C ILE A 125 -15.89 -8.14 16.63
N VAL A 126 -17.19 -8.31 16.33
CA VAL A 126 -18.28 -7.62 17.05
C VAL A 126 -18.32 -7.97 18.54
N PRO A 127 -18.10 -9.22 18.98
CA PRO A 127 -18.01 -9.51 20.41
C PRO A 127 -16.84 -8.79 21.10
N ALA A 128 -15.71 -8.57 20.40
CA ALA A 128 -14.55 -7.82 20.92
C ALA A 128 -14.83 -6.33 20.99
N TYR A 129 -15.53 -5.83 19.99
CA TYR A 129 -16.00 -4.48 19.93
C TYR A 129 -17.01 -4.14 21.05
N LYS A 130 -17.97 -5.03 21.32
CA LYS A 130 -18.99 -4.77 22.36
C LYS A 130 -18.45 -4.81 23.79
N ARG A 131 -17.42 -5.62 24.05
CA ARG A 131 -16.80 -5.74 25.37
C ARG A 131 -15.76 -4.65 25.67
N SER A 132 -15.27 -3.97 24.63
CA SER A 132 -14.26 -2.93 24.76
C SER A 132 -14.88 -1.59 25.17
N SER A 133 -14.14 -0.91 26.03
CA SER A 133 -14.50 0.38 26.62
C SER A 133 -13.75 1.55 25.98
N CYS A 134 -12.64 1.30 25.29
CA CYS A 134 -11.88 2.32 24.59
C CYS A 134 -11.30 1.77 23.28
N ARG A 135 -11.82 2.24 22.15
CA ARG A 135 -11.58 1.64 20.83
C ARG A 135 -10.84 2.63 19.94
N ALA A 136 -9.70 2.23 19.41
CA ALA A 136 -8.98 2.98 18.39
C ALA A 136 -9.20 2.31 17.02
N ILE A 137 -9.68 3.07 16.04
CA ILE A 137 -10.00 2.56 14.69
C ILE A 137 -9.24 3.42 13.68
N PHE A 138 -8.37 2.79 12.92
CA PHE A 138 -7.53 3.41 11.90
C PHE A 138 -7.88 2.83 10.53
N LEU A 139 -8.23 3.69 9.59
CA LEU A 139 -8.70 3.30 8.26
C LEU A 139 -7.87 4.03 7.21
N ASP A 140 -7.33 3.31 6.24
CA ASP A 140 -6.90 3.93 5.00
C ASP A 140 -8.11 4.40 4.18
N TYR A 141 -7.88 5.29 3.22
CA TYR A 141 -8.92 5.88 2.40
C TYR A 141 -9.06 5.21 1.03
N ASP A 142 -8.09 5.42 0.15
CA ASP A 142 -8.05 4.84 -1.19
C ASP A 142 -7.88 3.33 -1.08
N GLY A 143 -8.55 2.55 -1.94
CA GLY A 143 -8.49 1.08 -1.90
C GLY A 143 -9.19 0.42 -0.72
N THR A 144 -9.40 1.15 0.38
CA THR A 144 -9.95 0.64 1.64
C THR A 144 -11.40 1.07 1.88
N VAL A 145 -11.66 2.37 2.01
CA VAL A 145 -13.02 2.92 2.23
C VAL A 145 -13.66 3.34 0.91
N VAL A 146 -12.84 3.80 -0.05
CA VAL A 146 -13.26 4.13 -1.41
C VAL A 146 -12.46 3.29 -2.40
N PRO A 147 -13.08 2.63 -3.38
CA PRO A 147 -12.36 1.80 -4.34
C PRO A 147 -11.27 2.60 -5.08
N GLN A 148 -10.04 2.08 -5.14
CA GLN A 148 -8.88 2.73 -5.77
C GLN A 148 -9.17 3.21 -7.21
N ALA A 149 -9.82 2.34 -7.99
CA ALA A 149 -10.13 2.57 -9.41
C ALA A 149 -11.35 3.48 -9.63
N SER A 150 -11.95 4.05 -8.58
CA SER A 150 -13.09 4.95 -8.73
C SER A 150 -12.68 6.22 -9.49
N ILE A 151 -13.47 6.62 -10.48
CA ILE A 151 -13.32 7.91 -11.17
C ILE A 151 -13.64 9.04 -10.21
N VAL A 152 -14.70 8.87 -9.42
CA VAL A 152 -15.08 9.80 -8.36
C VAL A 152 -14.26 9.45 -7.12
N LYS A 153 -13.30 10.30 -6.79
CA LYS A 153 -12.43 10.11 -5.62
C LYS A 153 -13.08 10.52 -4.31
N ALA A 154 -14.20 11.25 -4.35
CA ALA A 154 -14.95 11.66 -3.16
C ALA A 154 -15.72 10.47 -2.54
N PRO A 155 -15.90 10.44 -1.20
CA PRO A 155 -16.63 9.38 -0.53
C PRO A 155 -18.12 9.46 -0.85
N SER A 156 -18.79 8.30 -0.91
CA SER A 156 -20.25 8.27 -1.09
C SER A 156 -20.97 8.75 0.19
N PRO A 157 -22.24 9.21 0.10
CA PRO A 157 -23.04 9.54 1.28
C PRO A 157 -23.19 8.38 2.26
N GLU A 158 -23.17 7.14 1.77
CA GLU A 158 -23.17 5.92 2.57
C GLU A 158 -21.91 5.81 3.43
N VAL A 159 -20.72 6.01 2.84
CA VAL A 159 -19.45 6.05 3.56
C VAL A 159 -19.49 7.10 4.69
N ILE A 160 -19.95 8.31 4.38
CA ILE A 160 -20.07 9.39 5.36
C ILE A 160 -21.02 9.01 6.50
N SER A 161 -22.17 8.41 6.18
CA SER A 161 -23.15 7.94 7.18
C SER A 161 -22.54 6.88 8.11
N VAL A 162 -21.83 5.89 7.57
CA VAL A 162 -21.18 4.83 8.35
C VAL A 162 -20.11 5.39 9.27
N LEU A 163 -19.25 6.29 8.76
CA LEU A 163 -18.22 6.94 9.57
C LEU A 163 -18.83 7.81 10.67
N ASN A 164 -19.89 8.57 10.38
CA ASN A 164 -20.62 9.35 11.37
C ASN A 164 -21.24 8.46 12.46
N ASN A 165 -21.84 7.33 12.09
CA ASN A 165 -22.37 6.38 13.05
C ASN A 165 -21.28 5.81 13.95
N LEU A 166 -20.11 5.46 13.41
CA LEU A 166 -18.97 5.02 14.21
C LEU A 166 -18.43 6.13 15.12
N CYS A 167 -18.32 7.36 14.61
CA CYS A 167 -17.84 8.51 15.37
C CYS A 167 -18.83 9.01 16.43
N SER A 168 -20.10 8.58 16.38
CA SER A 168 -21.13 8.95 17.36
C SER A 168 -20.96 8.23 18.70
N ASP A 169 -20.27 7.08 18.74
CA ASP A 169 -19.95 6.39 19.98
C ASP A 169 -18.72 7.05 20.64
N VAL A 170 -18.93 7.58 21.84
CA VAL A 170 -17.91 8.27 22.66
C VAL A 170 -16.71 7.40 23.05
N ASN A 171 -16.86 6.07 22.97
CA ASN A 171 -15.79 5.11 23.24
C ASN A 171 -14.89 4.88 22.02
N ASN A 172 -15.33 5.30 20.84
CA ASN A 172 -14.55 5.18 19.61
C ASN A 172 -13.67 6.42 19.40
N THR A 173 -12.46 6.17 18.94
CA THR A 173 -11.59 7.17 18.32
C THR A 173 -11.28 6.67 16.91
N VAL A 174 -11.89 7.31 15.92
CA VAL A 174 -11.80 6.89 14.51
C VAL A 174 -10.89 7.87 13.75
N PHE A 175 -9.95 7.32 12.98
CA PHE A 175 -9.01 8.09 12.17
C PHE A 175 -8.97 7.55 10.74
N ILE A 176 -9.10 8.46 9.76
CA ILE A 176 -8.69 8.20 8.38
C ILE A 176 -7.22 8.59 8.25
N ILE A 177 -6.36 7.64 7.85
CA ILE A 177 -4.93 7.88 7.62
C ILE A 177 -4.66 7.66 6.13
N SER A 178 -4.48 8.74 5.38
CA SER A 178 -4.40 8.70 3.92
C SER A 178 -3.17 9.41 3.37
N GLY A 179 -2.74 8.99 2.18
CA GLY A 179 -1.77 9.73 1.37
C GLY A 179 -2.33 11.00 0.72
N ARG A 180 -3.66 11.20 0.72
CA ARG A 180 -4.32 12.36 0.10
C ARG A 180 -3.94 13.68 0.78
N GLY A 181 -4.04 14.77 0.02
CA GLY A 181 -3.79 16.13 0.51
C GLY A 181 -4.84 16.60 1.53
N LYS A 182 -4.42 17.48 2.44
CA LYS A 182 -5.28 17.96 3.55
C LYS A 182 -6.53 18.70 3.08
N SER A 183 -6.46 19.42 1.96
CA SER A 183 -7.58 20.21 1.42
C SER A 183 -8.72 19.30 0.94
N SER A 184 -8.42 18.28 0.14
CA SER A 184 -9.40 17.32 -0.36
C SER A 184 -10.07 16.55 0.79
N LEU A 185 -9.27 16.04 1.73
CA LEU A 185 -9.81 15.32 2.89
C LEU A 185 -10.66 16.25 3.79
N SER A 186 -10.29 17.52 3.92
CA SER A 186 -11.08 18.49 4.69
C SER A 186 -12.45 18.72 4.08
N GLU A 187 -12.51 18.88 2.75
CA GLU A 187 -13.75 19.09 2.02
C GLU A 187 -14.65 17.85 2.06
N TRP A 188 -14.09 16.68 1.78
CA TRP A 188 -14.85 15.43 1.69
C TRP A 188 -15.45 14.98 3.03
N PHE A 189 -14.74 15.22 4.12
CA PHE A 189 -15.16 14.82 5.46
C PHE A 189 -15.67 16.00 6.31
N ASP A 190 -16.05 17.12 5.70
CA ASP A 190 -16.59 18.27 6.44
C ASP A 190 -17.85 17.93 7.24
N GLN A 191 -18.61 16.93 6.80
CA GLN A 191 -19.82 16.44 7.48
C GLN A 191 -19.52 15.55 8.71
N CYS A 192 -18.25 15.18 8.94
CA CYS A 192 -17.84 14.30 10.03
C CYS A 192 -17.16 15.09 11.16
N GLU A 193 -17.93 15.46 12.18
CA GLU A 193 -17.44 16.37 13.24
C GLU A 193 -16.32 15.76 14.10
N ASN A 194 -16.46 14.49 14.48
CA ASN A 194 -15.56 13.80 15.41
C ASN A 194 -14.53 12.89 14.72
N LEU A 195 -14.41 12.97 13.39
CA LEU A 195 -13.47 12.13 12.65
C LEU A 195 -12.06 12.72 12.69
N GLY A 196 -11.11 11.93 13.16
CA GLY A 196 -9.69 12.24 13.04
C GLY A 196 -9.22 12.03 11.59
N ILE A 197 -8.37 12.92 11.09
CA ILE A 197 -7.81 12.84 9.74
C ILE A 197 -6.30 13.03 9.82
N ALA A 198 -5.56 12.10 9.23
CA ALA A 198 -4.15 12.26 8.96
C ALA A 198 -3.94 12.29 7.44
N ALA A 199 -3.44 13.44 6.95
CA ALA A 199 -3.21 13.69 5.55
C ALA A 199 -1.73 13.53 5.20
N GLU A 200 -1.44 13.29 3.91
CA GLU A 200 -0.09 13.14 3.38
C GLU A 200 0.76 12.13 4.18
N HIS A 201 0.21 10.93 4.39
CA HIS A 201 0.80 9.83 5.15
C HIS A 201 1.09 10.13 6.63
N GLY A 202 0.53 11.22 7.18
CA GLY A 202 0.75 11.61 8.56
C GLY A 202 1.58 12.87 8.76
N TYR A 203 1.91 13.61 7.69
CA TYR A 203 2.56 14.90 7.85
C TYR A 203 1.65 15.90 8.58
N PHE A 204 0.35 15.87 8.25
CA PHE A 204 -0.69 16.65 8.91
C PHE A 204 -1.65 15.75 9.67
N ILE A 205 -1.97 16.09 10.91
CA ILE A 205 -2.95 15.39 11.74
C ILE A 205 -3.98 16.39 12.25
N ARG A 206 -5.27 16.04 12.19
CA ARG A 206 -6.37 16.82 12.75
C ARG A 206 -7.29 15.89 13.54
N TRP A 207 -7.58 16.24 14.78
CA TRP A 207 -8.35 15.39 15.72
C TRP A 207 -9.87 15.46 15.58
N GLY A 208 -10.39 16.37 14.74
CA GLY A 208 -11.82 16.58 14.50
C GLY A 208 -12.05 17.87 13.71
N LYS A 209 -13.28 18.13 13.27
CA LYS A 209 -13.62 19.28 12.41
C LYS A 209 -13.17 20.63 12.98
N HIS A 210 -13.36 20.83 14.28
CA HIS A 210 -13.02 22.08 14.96
C HIS A 210 -11.57 22.16 15.46
N ALA A 211 -10.80 21.08 15.33
CA ALA A 211 -9.39 21.07 15.71
C ALA A 211 -8.51 21.68 14.61
N SER A 212 -7.44 22.38 15.01
CA SER A 212 -6.40 22.82 14.09
C SER A 212 -5.60 21.63 13.55
N TRP A 213 -5.04 21.80 12.35
CA TRP A 213 -4.05 20.87 11.82
C TRP A 213 -2.74 20.96 12.62
N GLU A 214 -2.26 19.82 13.09
CA GLU A 214 -0.97 19.63 13.72
C GLU A 214 0.01 19.11 12.67
N MET A 215 1.23 19.65 12.66
CA MET A 215 2.31 19.22 11.76
C MET A 215 3.30 18.35 12.53
N SER A 216 3.60 17.16 12.01
CA SER A 216 4.57 16.25 12.64
C SER A 216 6.00 16.80 12.60
N HIS A 217 6.36 17.55 11.54
CA HIS A 217 7.69 18.11 11.34
C HIS A 217 7.62 19.57 10.81
N PRO A 218 7.35 20.56 11.68
CA PRO A 218 7.14 21.95 11.26
C PRO A 218 8.36 22.60 10.58
N ASP A 219 9.57 22.13 10.89
CA ASP A 219 10.84 22.66 10.36
C ASP A 219 11.32 21.94 9.09
N THR A 220 10.45 21.21 8.40
CA THR A 220 10.82 20.48 7.18
C THR A 220 11.17 21.45 6.05
N ASP A 221 12.37 21.29 5.48
CA ASP A 221 12.76 22.01 4.27
C ASP A 221 12.13 21.36 3.03
N PHE A 222 11.50 22.17 2.18
CA PHE A 222 10.89 21.76 0.92
C PHE A 222 11.69 22.22 -0.31
N ALA A 223 12.92 22.69 -0.13
CA ALA A 223 13.81 23.08 -1.23
C ALA A 223 14.01 21.96 -2.26
N TRP A 224 14.02 20.69 -1.82
CA TRP A 224 14.09 19.51 -2.69
C TRP A 224 13.00 19.46 -3.76
N LYS A 225 11.82 20.06 -3.52
CA LYS A 225 10.75 20.13 -4.53
C LYS A 225 11.19 20.89 -5.78
N ARG A 226 12.05 21.89 -5.63
CA ARG A 226 12.61 22.66 -6.76
C ARG A 226 13.54 21.81 -7.63
N ILE A 227 14.08 20.72 -7.08
CA ILE A 227 14.92 19.76 -7.77
C ILE A 227 14.05 18.65 -8.39
N ALA A 228 13.10 18.10 -7.62
CA ALA A 228 12.24 16.99 -8.04
C ALA A 228 11.22 17.39 -9.11
N GLU A 229 10.62 18.58 -9.02
CA GLU A 229 9.54 19.00 -9.92
C GLU A 229 9.99 19.13 -11.39
N PRO A 230 11.14 19.75 -11.73
CA PRO A 230 11.63 19.76 -13.11
C PRO A 230 11.88 18.36 -13.68
N VAL A 231 12.39 17.44 -12.86
CA VAL A 231 12.61 16.03 -13.25
C VAL A 231 11.26 15.39 -13.56
N MET A 232 10.31 15.40 -12.62
CA MET A 232 8.98 14.84 -12.85
C MET A 232 8.27 15.47 -14.06
N ARG A 233 8.44 16.78 -14.28
CA ARG A 233 7.85 17.50 -15.42
C ARG A 233 8.37 16.99 -16.75
N SER A 234 9.66 16.69 -16.85
CA SER A 234 10.24 16.06 -18.05
C SER A 234 9.59 14.71 -18.36
N TYR A 235 9.35 13.86 -17.34
CA TYR A 235 8.66 12.57 -17.53
C TYR A 235 7.17 12.76 -17.85
N MET A 236 6.54 13.79 -17.28
CA MET A 236 5.15 14.15 -17.58
C MET A 236 4.98 14.55 -19.06
N GLU A 237 5.87 15.39 -19.57
CA GLU A 237 5.85 15.82 -20.98
C GLU A 237 6.16 14.67 -21.95
N ALA A 238 6.97 13.69 -21.52
CA ALA A 238 7.32 12.51 -22.31
C ALA A 238 6.27 11.37 -22.24
N THR A 239 5.31 11.44 -21.32
CA THR A 239 4.36 10.35 -21.05
C THR A 239 2.93 10.86 -21.13
N ASP A 240 2.29 10.63 -22.28
CA ASP A 240 0.88 10.97 -22.46
C ASP A 240 -0.02 10.25 -21.44
N GLY A 241 -1.02 10.96 -20.92
CA GLY A 241 -1.89 10.48 -19.84
C GLY A 241 -1.27 10.50 -18.43
N SER A 242 -0.03 11.00 -18.27
CA SER A 242 0.55 11.22 -16.94
C SER A 242 0.27 12.64 -16.43
N SER A 243 0.35 12.83 -15.10
CA SER A 243 0.14 14.13 -14.46
C SER A 243 0.96 14.27 -13.18
N ILE A 244 1.18 15.52 -12.74
CA ILE A 244 1.85 15.82 -11.48
C ILE A 244 0.87 16.45 -10.51
N GLU A 245 0.82 15.92 -9.30
CA GLU A 245 0.11 16.48 -8.15
C GLU A 245 1.12 17.04 -7.15
N SER A 246 1.13 18.36 -7.00
CA SER A 246 1.93 19.04 -5.96
C SER A 246 1.10 19.18 -4.68
N LYS A 247 1.45 18.40 -3.66
CA LYS A 247 0.88 18.50 -2.31
C LYS A 247 1.70 19.48 -1.47
N GLU A 248 1.36 19.71 -0.21
CA GLU A 248 2.14 20.64 0.63
C GLU A 248 3.46 20.03 1.06
N SER A 249 3.47 18.77 1.50
CA SER A 249 4.67 18.07 1.95
C SER A 249 5.24 17.10 0.90
N ALA A 250 4.42 16.60 -0.03
CA ALA A 250 4.85 15.62 -1.04
C ALA A 250 4.69 16.11 -2.48
N LEU A 251 5.28 15.39 -3.43
CA LEU A 251 5.10 15.55 -4.86
C LEU A 251 4.81 14.18 -5.47
N VAL A 252 3.76 14.07 -6.29
CA VAL A 252 3.32 12.78 -6.86
C VAL A 252 3.22 12.89 -8.37
N TRP A 253 3.81 11.92 -9.06
CA TRP A 253 3.63 11.70 -10.48
C TRP A 253 2.69 10.52 -10.70
N HIS A 254 1.56 10.78 -11.37
CA HIS A 254 0.52 9.80 -11.67
C HIS A 254 0.65 9.33 -13.10
N TYR A 255 0.48 8.02 -13.32
CA TYR A 255 0.52 7.41 -14.66
C TYR A 255 -0.60 6.39 -14.88
N CYS A 256 -1.70 6.52 -14.14
CA CYS A 256 -2.84 5.60 -14.25
C CYS A 256 -3.54 5.67 -15.61
N ASP A 257 -3.56 6.84 -16.24
CA ASP A 257 -4.21 7.06 -17.55
C ASP A 257 -3.22 6.95 -18.72
N ALA A 258 -1.94 6.68 -18.43
CA ALA A 258 -0.94 6.40 -19.44
C ALA A 258 -1.07 4.96 -19.98
N ASN A 259 -0.44 4.69 -21.12
CA ASN A 259 -0.31 3.31 -21.61
C ASN A 259 0.31 2.43 -20.50
N PRO A 260 -0.29 1.28 -20.12
CA PRO A 260 0.13 0.54 -18.93
C PRO A 260 1.59 0.08 -18.94
N ASP A 261 2.07 -0.40 -20.09
CA ASP A 261 3.44 -0.85 -20.24
C ASP A 261 4.35 0.37 -20.20
N PHE A 262 4.18 1.30 -21.14
CA PHE A 262 5.05 2.48 -21.26
C PHE A 262 5.08 3.33 -19.99
N GLY A 263 3.93 3.58 -19.37
CA GLY A 263 3.83 4.30 -18.10
C GLY A 263 4.55 3.58 -16.96
N SER A 264 4.49 2.24 -16.90
CA SER A 264 5.26 1.47 -15.91
C SER A 264 6.76 1.53 -16.19
N TRP A 265 7.20 1.53 -17.45
CA TRP A 265 8.61 1.71 -17.82
C TRP A 265 9.10 3.11 -17.39
N GLN A 266 8.37 4.16 -17.75
CA GLN A 266 8.65 5.54 -17.38
C GLN A 266 8.67 5.73 -15.86
N ALA A 267 7.75 5.10 -15.13
CA ALA A 267 7.73 5.12 -13.66
C ALA A 267 9.01 4.56 -13.03
N MET A 268 9.53 3.45 -13.56
CA MET A 268 10.76 2.84 -13.04
C MET A 268 11.99 3.69 -13.34
N GLU A 269 12.03 4.31 -14.51
CA GLU A 269 13.12 5.22 -14.87
C GLU A 269 13.07 6.51 -14.03
N LEU A 270 11.88 7.10 -13.88
CA LEU A 270 11.66 8.26 -13.01
C LEU A 270 12.05 7.95 -11.56
N LEU A 271 11.72 6.75 -11.06
CA LEU A 271 12.10 6.30 -9.72
C LEU A 271 13.63 6.33 -9.55
N ASP A 272 14.37 5.66 -10.43
CA ASP A 272 15.84 5.60 -10.38
C ASP A 272 16.45 7.01 -10.53
N HIS A 273 15.92 7.83 -11.45
CA HIS A 273 16.40 9.20 -11.64
C HIS A 273 16.20 10.05 -10.37
N LEU A 274 15.01 10.04 -9.77
CA LEU A 274 14.74 10.78 -8.55
C LEU A 274 15.55 10.27 -7.35
N GLU A 275 15.72 8.96 -7.20
CA GLU A 275 16.55 8.38 -6.14
C GLU A 275 18.01 8.85 -6.24
N ASN A 276 18.54 8.95 -7.46
CA ASN A 276 19.91 9.44 -7.69
C ASN A 276 20.03 10.96 -7.45
N VAL A 277 19.09 11.76 -7.95
CA VAL A 277 19.15 13.22 -7.85
C VAL A 277 18.86 13.71 -6.43
N LEU A 278 18.00 13.01 -5.70
CA LEU A 278 17.60 13.35 -4.33
C LEU A 278 18.37 12.57 -3.26
N ALA A 279 19.44 11.85 -3.63
CA ALA A 279 20.20 11.00 -2.71
C ALA A 279 20.74 11.72 -1.46
N ASN A 280 20.99 13.04 -1.56
CA ASN A 280 21.50 13.87 -0.47
C ASN A 280 20.42 14.70 0.22
N GLU A 281 19.16 14.59 -0.21
CA GLU A 281 18.03 15.30 0.37
C GLU A 281 17.32 14.41 1.40
N PRO A 282 16.69 14.98 2.45
CA PRO A 282 16.02 14.22 3.52
C PRO A 282 14.64 13.69 3.07
N VAL A 283 14.58 13.03 1.92
CA VAL A 283 13.35 12.56 1.27
C VAL A 283 13.47 11.10 0.87
N VAL A 284 12.31 10.48 0.66
CA VAL A 284 12.21 9.11 0.15
C VAL A 284 11.35 9.14 -1.11
N VAL A 285 11.86 8.52 -2.17
CA VAL A 285 11.11 8.24 -3.39
C VAL A 285 10.46 6.87 -3.23
N LYS A 286 9.16 6.76 -3.48
CA LYS A 286 8.43 5.49 -3.39
C LYS A 286 7.59 5.27 -4.63
N LYS A 287 7.64 4.05 -5.16
CA LYS A 287 6.67 3.57 -6.13
C LYS A 287 5.40 3.09 -5.41
N GLY A 288 4.28 3.70 -5.77
CA GLY A 288 2.94 3.24 -5.40
C GLY A 288 2.24 2.55 -6.57
N GLN A 289 0.95 2.27 -6.40
CA GLN A 289 0.13 1.74 -7.48
C GLN A 289 -0.18 2.86 -8.48
N HIS A 290 0.38 2.78 -9.68
CA HIS A 290 0.25 3.79 -10.74
C HIS A 290 0.76 5.20 -10.38
N ILE A 291 1.64 5.29 -9.39
CA ILE A 291 2.25 6.55 -8.96
C ILE A 291 3.73 6.41 -8.60
N ILE A 292 4.50 7.49 -8.76
CA ILE A 292 5.78 7.72 -8.07
C ILE A 292 5.59 8.91 -7.13
N GLU A 293 5.89 8.72 -5.85
CA GLU A 293 5.75 9.76 -4.84
C GLU A 293 7.10 10.09 -4.19
N VAL A 294 7.39 11.38 -4.05
CA VAL A 294 8.49 11.89 -3.23
C VAL A 294 7.91 12.56 -1.99
N LYS A 295 8.35 12.13 -0.82
CA LYS A 295 7.93 12.70 0.47
C LYS A 295 9.09 12.77 1.46
N PRO A 296 9.02 13.62 2.49
CA PRO A 296 10.07 13.69 3.50
C PRO A 296 10.27 12.34 4.22
N GLN A 297 11.52 12.07 4.60
CA GLN A 297 11.86 10.89 5.37
C GLN A 297 11.24 10.95 6.77
N GLY A 298 10.91 9.79 7.36
CA GLY A 298 10.42 9.72 8.72
C GLY A 298 8.91 9.95 8.88
N ILE A 299 8.16 10.11 7.78
CA ILE A 299 6.70 10.19 7.79
C ILE A 299 6.11 8.86 7.35
N THR A 300 5.38 8.19 8.23
CA THR A 300 4.68 6.93 7.93
C THR A 300 3.32 6.87 8.60
N LYS A 301 2.39 6.13 7.98
CA LYS A 301 1.06 5.85 8.55
C LYS A 301 1.17 5.16 9.93
N GLY A 302 2.21 4.35 10.14
CA GLY A 302 2.47 3.71 11.43
C GLY A 302 2.84 4.67 12.56
N LEU A 303 3.60 5.73 12.26
CA LEU A 303 3.90 6.75 13.27
C LEU A 303 2.65 7.51 13.70
N VAL A 304 1.71 7.76 12.78
CA VAL A 304 0.40 8.35 13.12
C VAL A 304 -0.35 7.45 14.10
N ALA A 305 -0.49 6.16 13.78
CA ALA A 305 -1.17 5.21 14.66
C ALA A 305 -0.51 5.18 16.06
N GLN A 306 0.83 5.17 16.10
CA GLN A 306 1.56 5.23 17.37
C GLN A 306 1.33 6.52 18.14
N GLU A 307 1.36 7.67 17.49
CA GLU A 307 1.15 8.98 18.11
C GLU A 307 -0.27 9.11 18.65
N VAL A 308 -1.28 8.71 17.88
CA VAL A 308 -2.68 8.71 18.33
C VAL A 308 -2.86 7.82 19.55
N LEU A 309 -2.36 6.58 19.53
CA LEU A 309 -2.43 5.67 20.68
C LEU A 309 -1.69 6.22 21.92
N SER A 310 -0.52 6.84 21.72
CA SER A 310 0.25 7.48 22.79
C SER A 310 -0.51 8.66 23.40
N THR A 311 -1.15 9.49 22.57
CA THR A 311 -1.92 10.65 23.01
C THR A 311 -3.21 10.24 23.72
N LEU A 312 -3.89 9.18 23.28
CA LEU A 312 -5.01 8.59 24.01
C LEU A 312 -4.58 8.11 25.41
N THR A 313 -3.45 7.41 25.48
CA THR A 313 -2.89 6.91 26.74
C THR A 313 -2.56 8.07 27.70
N LYS A 314 -1.93 9.14 27.20
CA LYS A 314 -1.66 10.37 27.98
C LYS A 314 -2.93 11.05 28.50
N LYS A 315 -4.04 10.97 27.75
CA LYS A 315 -5.36 11.47 28.14
C LYS A 315 -6.11 10.53 29.10
N GLY A 316 -5.49 9.45 29.57
CA GLY A 316 -6.10 8.46 30.46
C GLY A 316 -7.04 7.48 29.78
N LYS A 317 -7.12 7.50 28.45
CA LYS A 317 -7.88 6.55 27.63
C LYS A 317 -6.93 5.47 27.12
N LEU A 318 -6.86 4.34 27.80
CA LEU A 318 -6.07 3.18 27.37
C LEU A 318 -6.90 2.34 26.40
N PRO A 319 -6.56 2.29 25.09
CA PRO A 319 -7.34 1.51 24.14
C PRO A 319 -7.22 0.02 24.46
N ASP A 320 -8.36 -0.65 24.67
CA ASP A 320 -8.48 -2.11 24.87
C ASP A 320 -8.87 -2.84 23.57
N PHE A 321 -9.19 -2.08 22.51
CA PHE A 321 -9.47 -2.56 21.16
C PHE A 321 -8.78 -1.66 20.12
N VAL A 322 -8.09 -2.27 19.16
CA VAL A 322 -7.44 -1.56 18.04
C VAL A 322 -7.79 -2.25 16.73
N LEU A 323 -8.41 -1.52 15.81
CA LEU A 323 -8.70 -1.96 14.44
C LEU A 323 -7.87 -1.12 13.46
N CYS A 324 -7.17 -1.77 12.54
CA CYS A 324 -6.46 -1.12 11.43
C CYS A 324 -6.85 -1.81 10.13
N ILE A 325 -7.34 -1.04 9.16
CA ILE A 325 -7.68 -1.54 7.83
C ILE A 325 -6.95 -0.71 6.78
N GLY A 326 -6.27 -1.38 5.85
CA GLY A 326 -5.53 -0.73 4.77
C GLY A 326 -5.29 -1.68 3.60
N ASP A 327 -4.95 -1.16 2.43
CA ASP A 327 -4.71 -1.97 1.24
C ASP A 327 -3.31 -1.74 0.64
N ASP A 328 -2.64 -0.63 0.87
CA ASP A 328 -1.41 -0.35 0.15
C ASP A 328 -0.14 -0.78 0.93
N ARG A 329 1.02 -0.60 0.28
CA ARG A 329 2.32 -0.89 0.90
C ARG A 329 2.62 0.01 2.10
N SER A 330 2.06 1.22 2.15
CA SER A 330 2.26 2.15 3.25
C SER A 330 1.46 1.79 4.50
N ASP A 331 0.36 1.05 4.36
CA ASP A 331 -0.40 0.50 5.49
C ASP A 331 0.32 -0.61 6.23
N GLU A 332 1.30 -1.27 5.59
CA GLU A 332 2.16 -2.24 6.25
C GLU A 332 2.95 -1.64 7.42
N ASP A 333 3.32 -0.36 7.31
CA ASP A 333 3.95 0.40 8.40
C ASP A 333 2.95 0.57 9.56
N MET A 334 1.66 0.78 9.26
CA MET A 334 0.59 0.85 10.26
C MET A 334 0.39 -0.50 10.96
N PHE A 335 0.27 -1.60 10.22
CA PHE A 335 0.12 -2.93 10.81
C PHE A 335 1.30 -3.34 11.68
N GLU A 336 2.53 -3.08 11.24
CA GLU A 336 3.72 -3.35 12.03
C GLU A 336 3.76 -2.52 13.31
N SER A 337 3.44 -1.24 13.21
CA SER A 337 3.54 -0.30 14.32
C SER A 337 2.64 -0.65 15.51
N ILE A 338 1.44 -1.20 15.25
CA ILE A 338 0.48 -1.60 16.28
C ILE A 338 0.81 -2.98 16.86
N LEU A 339 1.40 -3.88 16.05
CA LEU A 339 1.74 -5.24 16.48
C LEU A 339 3.03 -5.29 17.29
N THR A 340 3.98 -4.39 17.00
CA THR A 340 5.30 -4.35 17.66
C THR A 340 5.30 -3.54 18.94
N LYS A 341 4.33 -2.66 19.17
CA LYS A 341 4.30 -1.81 20.36
C LYS A 341 4.13 -2.71 21.60
N PRO A 342 5.10 -2.74 22.53
CA PRO A 342 4.90 -3.40 23.80
C PRO A 342 3.87 -2.58 24.56
N TYR A 343 2.61 -3.01 24.55
CA TYR A 343 1.64 -2.49 25.50
C TYR A 343 2.24 -2.72 26.88
N SER A 344 2.61 -1.62 27.53
CA SER A 344 3.40 -1.64 28.76
C SER A 344 2.83 -2.67 29.71
N ALA A 345 3.69 -3.53 30.27
CA ALA A 345 3.37 -4.64 31.16
C ALA A 345 2.63 -4.24 32.47
N THR A 346 2.20 -2.98 32.56
CA THR A 346 1.41 -2.37 33.60
C THR A 346 -0.11 -2.41 33.34
N SER A 347 -0.57 -2.78 32.12
CA SER A 347 -1.99 -3.01 31.83
C SER A 347 -2.37 -4.46 32.12
N PHE A 348 -3.43 -4.66 32.92
CA PHE A 348 -3.93 -5.98 33.33
C PHE A 348 -4.46 -6.87 32.17
N SER A 349 -4.60 -6.33 30.95
CA SER A 349 -4.92 -7.08 29.73
C SER A 349 -4.28 -6.39 28.53
N ALA A 350 -3.65 -7.16 27.64
CA ALA A 350 -3.24 -6.67 26.33
C ALA A 350 -4.49 -6.31 25.50
N PRO A 351 -4.46 -5.26 24.68
CA PRO A 351 -5.59 -4.93 23.82
C PRO A 351 -5.77 -5.96 22.72
N GLU A 352 -6.99 -6.04 22.24
CA GLU A 352 -7.31 -6.87 21.10
C GLU A 352 -7.07 -6.12 19.80
N ILE A 353 -6.12 -6.64 19.01
CA ILE A 353 -5.62 -5.99 17.82
C ILE A 353 -6.12 -6.73 16.58
N PHE A 354 -6.79 -6.00 15.71
CA PHE A 354 -7.31 -6.44 14.43
C PHE A 354 -6.59 -5.64 13.33
N ALA A 355 -5.43 -6.12 12.90
CA ALA A 355 -4.74 -5.63 11.70
C ALA A 355 -5.29 -6.38 10.48
N CYS A 356 -5.89 -5.67 9.54
CA CYS A 356 -6.59 -6.22 8.39
C CYS A 356 -6.12 -5.58 7.08
N THR A 357 -5.67 -6.40 6.13
CA THR A 357 -5.40 -5.92 4.77
C THR A 357 -6.64 -6.09 3.87
N VAL A 358 -6.82 -5.23 2.88
CA VAL A 358 -7.88 -5.39 1.86
C VAL A 358 -7.30 -6.11 0.64
N GLY A 359 -7.96 -7.19 0.23
CA GLY A 359 -7.49 -8.14 -0.76
C GLY A 359 -6.62 -9.26 -0.18
N GLN A 360 -6.61 -10.41 -0.86
CA GLN A 360 -5.79 -11.55 -0.49
C GLN A 360 -4.36 -11.35 -1.02
N LYS A 361 -3.48 -10.80 -0.19
CA LYS A 361 -2.08 -10.50 -0.56
C LYS A 361 -1.13 -10.67 0.62
N PRO A 362 0.19 -10.78 0.37
CA PRO A 362 1.18 -10.84 1.43
C PRO A 362 1.13 -9.56 2.26
N SER A 363 0.97 -9.70 3.57
CA SER A 363 0.83 -8.59 4.51
C SER A 363 1.32 -8.99 5.90
N LYS A 364 1.77 -8.00 6.68
CA LYS A 364 2.01 -8.10 8.11
C LYS A 364 0.71 -8.17 8.91
N ALA A 365 -0.42 -7.83 8.30
CA ALA A 365 -1.75 -7.99 8.88
C ALA A 365 -2.05 -9.47 9.18
N ARG A 366 -2.80 -9.70 10.26
CA ARG A 366 -3.27 -11.06 10.62
C ARG A 366 -4.56 -11.44 9.90
N TYR A 367 -5.29 -10.45 9.42
CA TYR A 367 -6.58 -10.65 8.79
C TYR A 367 -6.62 -10.05 7.38
N TYR A 368 -7.58 -10.51 6.59
CA TYR A 368 -7.94 -9.85 5.34
C TYR A 368 -9.45 -9.68 5.18
N LEU A 369 -9.83 -8.72 4.35
CA LEU A 369 -11.17 -8.53 3.78
C LEU A 369 -11.02 -8.61 2.27
N ASP A 370 -12.02 -9.10 1.53
CA ASP A 370 -11.82 -9.36 0.11
C ASP A 370 -11.81 -8.06 -0.71
N ASP A 371 -12.66 -7.10 -0.38
CA ASP A 371 -12.81 -5.83 -1.10
C ASP A 371 -13.35 -4.69 -0.22
N THR A 372 -13.51 -3.51 -0.82
CA THR A 372 -14.09 -2.31 -0.17
C THR A 372 -15.52 -2.54 0.35
N LYS A 373 -16.33 -3.41 -0.27
CA LYS A 373 -17.71 -3.67 0.18
C LYS A 373 -17.71 -4.47 1.48
N ASP A 374 -16.81 -5.45 1.58
CA ASP A 374 -16.57 -6.20 2.81
C ASP A 374 -16.11 -5.28 3.94
N VAL A 375 -15.25 -4.29 3.65
CA VAL A 375 -14.86 -3.24 4.61
C VAL A 375 -16.08 -2.46 5.08
N MET A 376 -16.91 -1.95 4.15
CA MET A 376 -18.11 -1.18 4.52
C MET A 376 -19.12 -1.99 5.33
N SER A 377 -19.36 -3.25 4.95
CA SER A 377 -20.24 -4.17 5.69
C SER A 377 -19.73 -4.45 7.11
N LEU A 378 -18.41 -4.57 7.28
CA LEU A 378 -17.78 -4.72 8.58
C LEU A 378 -18.01 -3.47 9.44
N LEU A 379 -17.72 -2.28 8.90
CA LEU A 379 -17.86 -1.00 9.58
C LEU A 379 -19.32 -0.71 9.96
N GLU A 380 -20.28 -1.04 9.10
CA GLU A 380 -21.71 -1.00 9.40
C GLU A 380 -22.09 -1.93 10.54
N GLY A 381 -21.58 -3.16 10.53
CA GLY A 381 -21.79 -4.14 11.61
C GLY A 381 -21.28 -3.63 12.96
N LEU A 382 -20.15 -2.92 12.99
CA LEU A 382 -19.62 -2.26 14.18
C LEU A 382 -20.47 -1.05 14.61
N GLY A 383 -20.91 -0.22 13.66
CA GLY A 383 -21.79 0.91 13.92
C GLY A 383 -23.13 0.47 14.53
N ALA A 384 -23.76 -0.57 13.96
CA ALA A 384 -25.00 -1.15 14.49
C ALA A 384 -24.82 -1.78 15.88
N ALA A 385 -23.62 -2.27 16.20
CA ALA A 385 -23.29 -2.79 17.52
C ALA A 385 -23.08 -1.69 18.59
N SER A 386 -22.81 -0.45 18.17
CA SER A 386 -22.58 0.71 19.04
C SER A 386 -23.87 1.30 19.61
N VAL A 387 -24.99 1.17 18.89
CA VAL A 387 -26.29 1.69 19.33
C VAL A 387 -26.83 0.80 20.45
N PRO A 388 -27.13 1.35 21.65
CA PRO A 388 -27.83 0.58 22.66
C PRO A 388 -29.18 0.15 22.08
N LYS A 389 -29.46 -1.16 22.04
CA LYS A 389 -30.84 -1.62 21.85
C LYS A 389 -31.65 -0.96 22.96
N SER A 390 -32.47 0.03 22.62
CA SER A 390 -33.50 0.50 23.53
C SER A 390 -34.30 -0.74 23.92
N ARG A 391 -34.38 -1.00 25.24
CA ARG A 391 -35.24 -2.05 25.76
C ARG A 391 -36.67 -1.61 25.46
N TYR A 392 -37.21 -2.02 24.32
CA TYR A 392 -38.66 -2.07 24.15
C TYR A 392 -39.15 -3.16 25.10
N SER A 393 -39.62 -2.72 26.26
CA SER A 393 -40.56 -3.44 27.10
C SER A 393 -41.82 -3.70 26.28
N THR A 394 -41.90 -4.87 25.66
CA THR A 394 -43.17 -5.44 25.22
C THR A 394 -43.87 -6.02 26.46
N GLU A 395 -44.62 -5.17 27.15
CA GLU A 395 -45.78 -5.65 27.89
C GLU A 395 -46.79 -6.15 26.84
N THR A 396 -46.94 -7.47 26.77
CA THR A 396 -48.07 -8.13 26.11
C THR A 396 -49.38 -7.75 26.81
N PRO A 397 -50.40 -7.21 26.12
CA PRO A 397 -51.73 -7.14 26.67
C PRO A 397 -52.35 -8.55 26.67
N LEU A 398 -52.74 -9.02 27.86
CA LEU A 398 -53.57 -10.21 28.04
C LEU A 398 -54.95 -9.95 27.40
N GLU A 399 -55.21 -10.55 26.24
CA GLU A 399 -56.58 -10.70 25.72
C GLU A 399 -57.36 -11.64 26.64
N LYS A 400 -58.36 -11.09 27.33
CA LYS A 400 -59.40 -11.87 28.02
C LYS A 400 -60.31 -12.47 26.96
N GLY A 401 -60.30 -13.80 26.84
CA GLY A 401 -61.33 -14.53 26.13
C GLY A 401 -62.65 -14.50 26.91
N GLU A 402 -63.65 -13.80 26.38
CA GLU A 402 -65.06 -14.03 26.70
C GLU A 402 -65.67 -14.92 25.61
N VAL A 403 -65.95 -16.16 25.98
CA VAL A 403 -66.72 -17.12 25.17
C VAL A 403 -68.20 -16.87 25.47
N CYS A 404 -68.92 -16.26 24.53
CA CYS A 404 -70.37 -16.13 24.60
C CYS A 404 -71.02 -17.41 24.04
N PHE A 405 -71.68 -18.18 24.90
CA PHE A 405 -72.62 -19.22 24.51
C PHE A 405 -73.99 -18.57 24.27
N GLU A 406 -74.48 -18.57 23.03
CA GLU A 406 -75.91 -18.44 22.74
C GLU A 406 -76.39 -19.72 22.05
N ASN A 407 -77.24 -20.45 22.77
CA ASN A 407 -78.19 -21.42 22.23
C ASN A 407 -79.59 -20.90 22.60
N ILE A 408 -80.60 -21.35 21.83
CA ILE A 408 -82.06 -21.02 21.87
C ILE A 408 -82.34 -19.86 20.88
N LEU A 409 -83.03 -20.04 19.74
CA LEU A 409 -84.06 -20.98 19.31
C LEU A 409 -84.03 -21.14 17.78
#